data_AF-A0AAE3JFM4-F1
#
_entry.id   AF-A0AAE3JFM4-F1
#
_cell.length_a   1.000
_cell.length_b   1.000
_cell.length_c   1.000
_cell.angle_alpha   90.00
_cell.angle_beta   90.00
_cell.angle_gamma   90.00
#
_symmetry.space_group_name_H-M   'P 1'
#
loop_
_entity.id
_entity.type
_entity.pdbx_description
1 polymer ?
#
loop_
_entity_poly.entity_id
_entity_poly.type
_entity_poly.pdbx_seq_one_letter_code
_entity_poly.pdbx_strand_id
1 'polypeptide(L)'
;MHDGHEGHAGHHHHHHDLEATSASREEAVALLGYMVAHNEHHAEELTELAENMRGLGLADAAEEIENSVADFKEGNLKLRTAFALLQK
;
A
#
# COMPACT_ATOMS: atom_id res chain seq x y z
N MET A 1 47.61 17.54 -13.03
CA MET A 1 46.29 18.04 -13.48
C MET A 1 45.83 17.18 -14.63
N HIS A 2 44.89 16.27 -14.36
CA HIS A 2 43.69 15.86 -15.11
C HIS A 2 43.21 14.57 -14.43
N ASP A 3 42.08 14.65 -13.72
CA ASP A 3 40.81 14.02 -14.08
C ASP A 3 40.81 12.54 -13.64
N GLY A 4 39.99 12.07 -12.69
CA GLY A 4 38.64 12.53 -12.35
C GLY A 4 37.63 11.43 -12.66
N HIS A 5 37.77 10.24 -12.05
CA HIS A 5 36.69 9.26 -12.02
C HIS A 5 36.95 8.16 -10.99
N GLU A 6 36.16 8.14 -9.92
CA GLU A 6 35.62 6.92 -9.31
C GLU A 6 34.63 7.33 -8.21
N GLY A 7 33.59 8.06 -8.63
CA GLY A 7 32.36 8.17 -7.87
C GLY A 7 31.44 7.04 -8.29
N HIS A 8 31.73 5.79 -7.88
CA HIS A 8 30.78 4.72 -8.13
C HIS A 8 29.66 4.81 -7.11
N ALA A 9 28.60 5.47 -7.59
CA ALA A 9 27.31 5.66 -6.97
C ALA A 9 26.83 4.42 -6.20
N GLY A 10 26.45 4.68 -4.95
CA GLY A 10 25.56 3.82 -4.19
C GLY A 10 24.23 3.72 -4.92
N HIS A 11 24.10 2.69 -5.76
CA HIS A 11 22.83 2.25 -6.27
C HIS A 11 22.35 1.10 -5.39
N HIS A 12 21.67 1.47 -4.30
CA HIS A 12 20.76 0.59 -3.58
C HIS A 12 19.60 0.24 -4.52
N HIS A 13 19.84 -0.69 -5.46
CA HIS A 13 18.78 -1.33 -6.21
C HIS A 13 18.02 -2.24 -5.25
N HIS A 14 16.94 -1.71 -4.66
CA HIS A 14 15.87 -2.54 -4.14
C HIS A 14 15.15 -3.19 -5.33
N HIS A 15 15.80 -4.22 -5.87
CA HIS A 15 15.24 -5.10 -6.87
C HIS A 15 14.20 -5.97 -6.14
N HIS A 16 12.94 -5.55 -6.15
CA HIS A 16 11.82 -6.45 -5.86
C HIS A 16 11.69 -7.41 -7.05
N ASP A 17 12.61 -8.37 -7.15
CA ASP A 17 12.36 -9.58 -7.91
C ASP A 17 11.17 -10.27 -7.25
N LEU A 18 10.00 -10.16 -7.89
CA LEU A 18 8.86 -11.04 -7.66
C LEU A 18 9.17 -12.42 -8.28
N GLU A 19 10.35 -12.96 -8.01
CA GLU A 19 10.58 -14.38 -8.18
C GLU A 19 9.77 -15.04 -7.06
N ALA A 20 8.72 -15.78 -7.43
CA ALA A 20 7.85 -16.49 -6.51
C ALA A 20 8.59 -17.68 -5.85
N THR A 21 9.67 -17.40 -5.12
CA THR A 21 10.54 -18.35 -4.43
C THR A 21 10.28 -18.23 -2.93
N SER A 22 9.14 -18.77 -2.50
CA SER A 22 8.76 -18.96 -1.10
C SER A 22 9.13 -17.80 -0.16
N ALA A 23 8.32 -16.73 -0.13
CA ALA A 23 8.39 -15.77 0.96
C ALA A 23 8.38 -16.54 2.28
N SER A 24 9.39 -16.32 3.12
CA SER A 24 9.43 -16.88 4.47
C SER A 24 8.17 -16.47 5.23
N ARG A 25 7.82 -17.23 6.28
CA ARG A 25 6.66 -16.89 7.10
C ARG A 25 6.79 -15.46 7.65
N GLU A 26 8.00 -15.09 8.03
CA GLU A 26 8.34 -13.77 8.56
C GLU A 26 8.13 -12.67 7.52
N GLU A 27 8.57 -12.88 6.28
CA GLU A 27 8.32 -11.94 5.17
C GLU A 27 6.83 -11.83 4.84
N ALA A 28 6.10 -12.95 4.84
CA ALA A 28 4.65 -12.96 4.60
C ALA A 28 3.88 -12.20 5.70
N VAL A 29 4.28 -12.36 6.97
CA VAL A 29 3.71 -11.60 8.09
C VAL A 29 4.04 -10.11 7.95
N ALA A 30 5.30 -9.76 7.69
CA ALA A 30 5.73 -8.37 7.56
C ALA A 30 4.99 -7.67 6.40
N LEU A 31 4.94 -8.32 5.23
CA LEU A 31 4.25 -7.79 4.05
C LEU A 31 2.75 -7.64 4.29
N LEU A 32 2.09 -8.65 4.86
CA LEU A 32 0.65 -8.58 5.12
C LEU A 32 0.31 -7.51 6.17
N GLY A 33 1.13 -7.36 7.20
CA GLY A 33 0.98 -6.27 8.19
C GLY A 33 1.11 -4.90 7.55
N TYR A 34 2.08 -4.74 6.64
CA TYR A 34 2.23 -3.51 5.85
C TYR A 34 1.01 -3.25 4.95
N MET A 35 0.53 -4.26 4.22
CA MET A 35 -0.67 -4.13 3.36
C MET A 35 -1.91 -3.72 4.17
N VAL A 36 -2.07 -4.28 5.37
CA VAL A 36 -3.18 -3.91 6.26
C VAL A 36 -3.13 -2.44 6.61
N ALA A 37 -1.98 -1.93 7.08
CA ALA A 37 -1.82 -0.53 7.45
C ALA A 37 -1.95 0.41 6.24
N HIS A 38 -1.40 -0.01 5.09
CA HIS A 38 -1.47 0.75 3.85
C HIS A 38 -2.92 0.97 3.40
N ASN A 39 -3.76 -0.07 3.45
CA ASN A 39 -5.16 0.05 3.06
C ASN A 39 -5.96 0.96 3.99
N GLU A 40 -5.59 1.08 5.27
CA GLU A 40 -6.27 1.99 6.21
C GLU A 40 -5.98 3.44 5.87
N HIS A 41 -4.71 3.77 5.68
CA HIS A 41 -4.33 5.11 5.24
C HIS A 41 -4.89 5.44 3.86
N HIS A 42 -4.89 4.48 2.93
CA HIS A 42 -5.48 4.71 1.62
C HIS A 42 -6.99 5.00 1.70
N ALA A 43 -7.72 4.29 2.57
CA ALA A 43 -9.14 4.56 2.81
C ALA A 43 -9.38 5.95 3.43
N GLU A 44 -8.48 6.44 4.28
CA GLU A 44 -8.51 7.81 4.83
C GLU A 44 -8.28 8.85 3.73
N GLU A 45 -7.23 8.70 2.92
CA GLU A 45 -6.91 9.59 1.80
C GLU A 45 -8.06 9.66 0.78
N LEU A 46 -8.67 8.52 0.46
CA LEU A 46 -9.83 8.46 -0.43
C LEU A 46 -11.07 9.11 0.18
N THR A 47 -11.24 9.04 1.50
CA THR A 47 -12.33 9.77 2.20
C THR A 47 -12.15 11.28 2.05
N GLU A 48 -10.94 11.79 2.27
CA GLU A 48 -10.64 13.21 2.05
C GLU A 48 -10.83 13.62 0.58
N LEU A 49 -10.45 12.75 -0.36
CA LEU A 49 -10.68 12.99 -1.77
C LEU A 49 -12.17 13.06 -2.12
N ALA A 50 -13.00 12.19 -1.57
CA ALA A 50 -14.44 12.22 -1.77
C ALA A 50 -15.06 13.54 -1.27
N GLU A 51 -14.65 14.02 -0.08
CA GLU A 51 -15.07 15.31 0.46
C GLU A 51 -14.70 16.47 -0.48
N ASN A 52 -13.48 16.46 -1.02
CA ASN A 52 -13.04 17.44 -2.02
C ASN A 52 -13.90 17.40 -3.29
N MET A 53 -14.23 16.20 -3.79
CA MET A 53 -15.11 16.04 -4.97
C MET A 53 -16.51 16.58 -4.71
N ARG A 54 -17.07 16.38 -3.50
CA ARG A 54 -18.35 16.99 -3.11
C ARG A 54 -18.26 18.51 -3.12
N GLY A 55 -17.16 19.08 -2.62
CA GLY A 55 -16.91 20.53 -2.64
C GLY A 55 -16.85 21.13 -4.06
N LEU A 56 -16.44 20.33 -5.05
CA LEU A 56 -16.41 20.70 -6.47
C LEU A 56 -17.74 20.48 -7.21
N GLY A 57 -18.78 19.97 -6.53
CA GLY A 57 -20.07 19.64 -7.15
C GLY A 57 -20.07 18.33 -7.94
N LEU A 58 -19.04 17.48 -7.77
CA LEU A 58 -18.89 16.18 -8.43
C LEU A 58 -19.44 15.05 -7.55
N ALA A 59 -20.73 15.13 -7.21
CA ALA A 59 -21.36 14.22 -6.24
C ALA A 59 -21.27 12.75 -6.65
N ASP A 60 -21.53 12.43 -7.92
CA ASP A 60 -21.49 11.06 -8.42
C ASP A 60 -20.07 10.45 -8.30
N ALA A 61 -19.03 11.25 -8.58
CA ALA A 61 -17.65 10.80 -8.42
C ALA A 61 -17.27 10.58 -6.95
N ALA A 62 -17.75 11.45 -6.05
CA ALA A 62 -17.55 11.28 -4.61
C ALA A 62 -18.21 9.99 -4.09
N GLU A 63 -19.43 9.68 -4.55
CA GLU A 63 -20.15 8.46 -4.17
C GLU A 63 -19.38 7.19 -4.57
N GLU A 64 -18.85 7.14 -5.80
CA GLU A 64 -18.03 6.00 -6.25
C GLU A 64 -16.74 5.85 -5.42
N ILE A 65 -16.11 6.96 -5.02
CA ILE A 65 -14.93 6.92 -4.14
C ILE A 65 -15.31 6.39 -2.75
N GLU A 66 -16.44 6.82 -2.18
CA GLU A 66 -16.93 6.33 -0.89
C GLU A 66 -17.28 4.83 -0.94
N ASN A 67 -17.85 4.35 -2.05
CA ASN A 67 -18.08 2.92 -2.28
C ASN A 67 -16.75 2.15 -2.30
N SER A 68 -15.74 2.66 -3.00
CA SER A 68 -14.39 2.09 -2.99
C SER A 68 -13.76 2.07 -1.58
N VAL A 69 -13.95 3.12 -0.78
CA VAL A 69 -13.52 3.16 0.63
C VAL A 69 -14.18 2.04 1.45
N ALA A 70 -15.47 1.77 1.22
CA ALA A 70 -16.17 0.67 1.89
C ALA A 70 -15.58 -0.69 1.51
N ASP A 71 -15.31 -0.90 0.21
CA ASP A 71 -14.67 -2.12 -0.30
C ASP A 71 -13.28 -2.33 0.29
N PHE A 72 -12.46 -1.28 0.40
CA PHE A 72 -11.15 -1.33 1.05
C PHE A 72 -11.28 -1.74 2.52
N LYS A 73 -12.22 -1.15 3.26
CA LYS A 73 -12.47 -1.48 4.68
C LYS A 73 -12.89 -2.95 4.83
N GLU A 74 -13.79 -3.45 3.99
CA GLU A 74 -14.22 -4.85 4.02
C GLU A 74 -13.06 -5.81 3.66
N GLY A 75 -12.33 -5.50 2.58
CA GLY A 75 -11.14 -6.24 2.19
C GLY A 75 -10.12 -6.29 3.34
N ASN A 76 -9.93 -5.17 4.03
CA ASN A 76 -8.95 -5.08 5.11
C ASN A 76 -9.33 -5.91 6.34
N LEU A 77 -10.63 -6.11 6.63
CA LEU A 77 -11.06 -7.05 7.68
C LEU A 77 -10.62 -8.49 7.37
N LYS A 78 -10.71 -8.90 6.11
CA LYS A 78 -10.25 -10.23 5.66
C LYS A 78 -8.73 -10.35 5.77
N LEU A 79 -7.99 -9.30 5.39
CA LEU A 79 -6.54 -9.25 5.55
C LEU A 79 -6.10 -9.28 7.03
N ARG A 80 -6.77 -8.54 7.91
CA ARG A 80 -6.54 -8.59 9.37
C ARG A 80 -6.77 -9.99 9.93
N THR A 81 -7.80 -10.69 9.44
CA THR A 81 -8.05 -12.09 9.81
C THR A 81 -6.91 -13.01 9.35
N ALA A 82 -6.46 -12.87 8.10
CA ALA A 82 -5.32 -13.63 7.58
C ALA A 82 -4.03 -13.34 8.36
N PHE A 83 -3.78 -12.08 8.71
CA PHE A 83 -2.64 -11.65 9.51
C PHE A 83 -2.64 -12.32 10.89
N ALA A 84 -3.79 -12.31 11.58
CA ALA A 84 -3.94 -12.99 12.87
C ALA A 84 -3.74 -14.52 12.78
N LEU A 85 -4.04 -15.15 11.64
CA LEU A 85 -3.79 -16.58 11.43
C LEU A 85 -2.30 -16.89 11.23
N LEU A 86 -1.53 -16.00 10.61
CA LEU A 86 -0.09 -16.18 10.39
C LEU A 86 0.75 -15.98 11.67
N GLN A 87 0.21 -15.24 12.64
CA GLN A 87 0.84 -14.99 13.94
C GLN A 87 0.60 -16.09 14.99
N LYS A 88 -0.20 -17.12 14.66
CA LYS A 88 -0.38 -18.33 15.47
C LYS A 88 0.72 -19.35 15.18
#